data_AF-A0A1H7U7J5-F1
#
_entry.id   AF-A0A1H7U7J5-F1
#
_cell.length_a   1.000
_cell.length_b   1.000
_cell.length_c   1.000
_cell.angle_alpha   90.00
_cell.angle_beta   90.00
_cell.angle_gamma   90.00
#
_symmetry.space_group_name_H-M   'P 1'
#
loop_
_entity.id
_entity.type
_entity.pdbx_description
1 polymer ?
#
loop_
_entity_poly.entity_id
_entity_poly.type
_entity_poly.pdbx_seq_one_letter_code
_entity_poly.pdbx_strand_id
1 'polypeptide(L)'
;MGSDPDAKGGKSHRTEIIVALITLAGVLGGALLANWDKVFPPTKPEPAPIAGPAAISPSSPSVPQQPAEPTRSDQEQNTSHKAIDKKQKPETRIPWYQISTPTHKGTIHTGCNPFNDRSDVYTKEPISRIEVYHGRYIYGICISYGTVRGGNHGLTQEGKYGIHMNYWEIQNDEKITRVEGNIEGNYLSGLKFFTDRGRESPKFGQGHGTSFKEEAPANGSLRTISGWANLDRNKGNRAICGMTFHFGKP
;
A
#
# COMPACT_ATOMS: atom_id res chain seq x y z
N MET A 1 54.61 4.61 29.99
CA MET A 1 55.48 4.47 28.81
C MET A 1 55.40 3.03 28.36
N GLY A 2 54.74 2.78 27.24
CA GLY A 2 54.48 1.46 26.69
C GLY A 2 53.65 1.65 25.44
N SER A 3 54.37 1.90 24.34
CA SER A 3 53.88 2.26 23.02
C SER A 3 53.24 1.07 22.30
N ASP A 4 52.03 1.30 21.77
CA ASP A 4 51.37 0.49 20.73
C ASP A 4 52.18 0.44 19.43
N PRO A 5 52.07 -0.66 18.67
CA PRO A 5 52.16 -0.55 17.22
C PRO A 5 51.04 -1.29 16.45
N ASP A 6 50.59 -0.57 15.41
CA ASP A 6 50.25 -1.06 14.07
C ASP A 6 48.91 -1.77 13.81
N ALA A 7 47.88 -0.93 13.65
CA ALA A 7 46.68 -1.26 12.87
C ALA A 7 46.97 -1.10 11.35
N LYS A 8 47.14 -2.24 10.65
CA LYS A 8 47.22 -2.30 9.19
C LYS A 8 45.88 -1.90 8.55
N GLY A 9 45.91 -0.82 7.77
CA GLY A 9 44.79 -0.34 6.95
C GLY A 9 44.43 -1.32 5.83
N GLY A 10 43.29 -2.00 5.99
CA GLY A 10 42.64 -2.77 4.93
C GLY A 10 42.01 -1.84 3.91
N LYS A 11 42.60 -1.77 2.71
CA LYS A 11 41.99 -1.08 1.56
C LYS A 11 40.69 -1.80 1.18
N SER A 12 39.60 -1.05 1.21
CA SER A 12 38.24 -1.49 0.93
C SER A 12 38.09 -1.95 -0.52
N HIS A 13 37.93 -3.26 -0.74
CA HIS A 13 37.52 -3.87 -2.02
C HIS A 13 36.17 -3.39 -2.56
N ARG A 14 35.40 -2.60 -1.81
CA ARG A 14 34.08 -2.13 -2.25
C ARG A 14 34.13 -1.01 -3.29
N THR A 15 35.24 -0.27 -3.36
CA THR A 15 35.34 0.88 -4.27
C THR A 15 35.61 0.46 -5.72
N GLU A 16 36.35 -0.64 -5.94
CA GLU A 16 36.67 -1.13 -7.29
C GLU A 16 35.46 -1.74 -8.01
N ILE A 17 34.52 -2.35 -7.26
CA ILE A 17 33.31 -2.96 -7.84
C ILE A 17 32.35 -1.90 -8.43
N ILE A 18 32.26 -0.72 -7.82
CA ILE A 18 31.34 0.33 -8.26
C ILE A 18 31.82 0.97 -9.58
N VAL A 19 33.14 1.12 -9.76
CA VAL A 19 33.70 1.72 -10.98
C VAL A 19 33.49 0.79 -12.20
N ALA A 20 33.57 -0.53 -12.02
CA ALA A 20 33.37 -1.48 -13.10
C ALA A 20 31.92 -1.56 -13.62
N LEU A 21 30.92 -1.31 -12.77
CA LEU A 21 29.50 -1.33 -13.19
C LEU A 21 29.11 -0.10 -14.01
N ILE A 22 29.70 1.06 -13.73
CA ILE A 22 29.40 2.31 -14.45
C ILE A 22 29.96 2.25 -15.88
N THR A 23 31.15 1.68 -16.07
CA THR A 23 31.73 1.50 -17.42
C THR A 23 30.96 0.48 -18.25
N LEU A 24 30.43 -0.60 -17.66
CA LEU A 24 29.63 -1.58 -18.39
C LEU A 24 28.27 -1.00 -18.85
N ALA A 25 27.63 -0.17 -18.02
CA ALA A 25 26.37 0.50 -18.39
C ALA A 25 26.55 1.51 -19.55
N GLY A 26 27.70 2.19 -19.61
CA GLY A 26 28.01 3.13 -20.70
C GLY A 26 28.14 2.46 -22.08
N VAL A 27 28.71 1.24 -22.14
CA VAL A 27 28.90 0.53 -23.42
C VAL A 27 27.61 -0.13 -23.92
N LEU A 28 26.75 -0.63 -23.03
CA LEU A 28 25.46 -1.20 -23.43
C LEU A 28 24.42 -0.14 -23.80
N GLY A 29 24.45 1.05 -23.20
CA GLY A 29 23.51 2.14 -23.52
C GLY A 29 23.66 2.69 -24.94
N GLY A 30 24.88 2.74 -25.48
CA GLY A 30 25.15 3.28 -26.82
C GLY A 30 24.61 2.41 -27.96
N ALA A 31 24.62 1.08 -27.80
CA ALA A 31 24.16 0.16 -28.85
C ALA A 31 22.63 0.16 -29.06
N LEU A 32 21.85 0.50 -28.02
CA LEU A 32 20.39 0.56 -28.10
C LEU A 32 19.89 1.81 -28.83
N LEU A 33 20.59 2.94 -28.75
CA LEU A 33 20.19 4.17 -29.44
C LEU A 33 20.46 4.12 -30.96
N ALA A 34 21.54 3.46 -31.39
CA ALA A 34 21.92 3.41 -32.80
C ALA A 34 21.00 2.53 -33.67
N ASN A 35 20.14 1.69 -33.06
CA ASN A 35 19.33 0.71 -33.79
C ASN A 35 17.82 0.82 -33.47
N TRP A 36 17.39 1.94 -32.90
CA TRP A 36 16.01 2.21 -32.49
C TRP A 36 15.00 2.02 -33.64
N ASP A 37 15.36 2.49 -34.84
CA ASP A 37 14.49 2.41 -36.03
C ASP A 37 14.27 0.98 -36.55
N LYS A 38 15.12 0.00 -36.17
CA LYS A 38 14.90 -1.41 -36.50
C LYS A 38 14.01 -2.14 -35.50
N VAL A 39 13.99 -1.69 -34.24
CA VAL A 39 13.21 -2.32 -33.17
C VAL A 39 11.75 -1.88 -33.25
N PHE A 40 11.50 -0.66 -33.73
CA PHE A 40 10.15 -0.11 -33.88
C PHE A 40 9.93 0.42 -35.30
N PRO A 41 9.66 -0.47 -36.29
CA PRO A 41 9.30 0.00 -37.61
C PRO A 41 8.04 0.90 -37.51
N PRO A 42 8.01 2.04 -38.22
CA PRO A 42 6.85 2.93 -38.20
C PRO A 42 5.61 2.15 -38.65
N THR A 43 4.58 2.20 -37.82
CA THR A 43 3.28 1.59 -38.12
C THR A 43 2.79 2.17 -39.44
N LYS A 44 2.62 1.31 -40.45
CA LYS A 44 2.08 1.70 -41.74
C LYS A 44 0.72 2.36 -41.50
N PRO A 45 0.49 3.59 -41.99
CA PRO A 45 -0.78 4.26 -41.78
C PRO A 45 -1.91 3.38 -42.32
N GLU A 46 -2.81 3.01 -41.41
CA GLU A 46 -4.01 2.26 -41.72
C GLU A 46 -4.87 3.09 -42.69
N PRO A 47 -5.33 2.52 -43.81
CA PRO A 47 -6.16 3.25 -44.76
C PRO A 47 -7.44 3.72 -44.07
N ALA A 48 -7.76 5.00 -44.26
CA ALA A 48 -8.93 5.63 -43.65
C ALA A 48 -10.21 4.82 -43.95
N PRO A 49 -11.09 4.62 -42.94
CA PRO A 49 -12.38 3.98 -43.16
C PRO A 49 -13.19 4.79 -44.17
N ILE A 50 -13.71 4.09 -45.18
CA ILE A 50 -14.61 4.64 -46.20
C ILE A 50 -15.85 5.19 -45.48
N ALA A 51 -16.09 6.49 -45.64
CA ALA A 51 -17.21 7.20 -45.03
C ALA A 51 -18.56 6.60 -45.47
N GLY A 52 -19.30 6.04 -44.52
CA GLY A 52 -20.72 5.74 -44.66
C GLY A 52 -21.57 7.02 -44.59
N PRO A 53 -22.82 6.99 -45.12
CA PRO A 53 -23.68 8.17 -45.21
C PRO A 53 -23.99 8.78 -43.84
N ALA A 54 -23.94 10.12 -43.83
CA ALA A 54 -24.01 11.00 -42.67
C ALA A 54 -25.22 10.71 -41.76
N ALA A 55 -24.92 10.32 -40.51
CA ALA A 55 -25.87 10.40 -39.40
C ALA A 55 -25.88 11.84 -38.86
N ILE A 56 -27.08 12.42 -38.82
CA ILE A 56 -27.37 13.78 -38.38
C ILE A 56 -27.09 13.86 -36.86
N SER A 57 -26.07 14.62 -36.46
CA SER A 57 -25.79 14.91 -35.05
C SER A 57 -26.81 15.92 -34.49
N PRO A 58 -27.46 15.63 -33.36
CA PRO A 58 -28.24 16.63 -32.64
C PRO A 58 -27.33 17.64 -31.94
N SER A 59 -27.65 18.91 -32.13
CA SER A 59 -27.03 20.08 -31.51
C SER A 59 -27.06 20.01 -29.98
N SER A 60 -25.87 20.06 -29.35
CA SER A 60 -25.74 20.27 -27.91
C SER A 60 -26.06 21.72 -27.52
N PRO A 61 -26.79 21.95 -26.43
CA PRO A 61 -27.06 23.29 -25.91
C PRO A 61 -25.84 23.88 -25.21
N SER A 62 -25.57 25.14 -25.52
CA SER A 62 -24.53 25.98 -24.91
C SER A 62 -24.72 26.11 -23.40
N VAL A 63 -23.71 25.71 -22.63
CA VAL A 63 -23.62 25.96 -21.18
C VAL A 63 -23.06 27.38 -20.95
N PRO A 64 -23.70 28.22 -20.11
CA PRO A 64 -23.19 29.55 -19.78
C PRO A 64 -21.87 29.49 -19.00
N GLN A 65 -20.92 30.34 -19.40
CA GLN A 65 -19.65 30.57 -18.70
C GLN A 65 -19.91 31.09 -17.27
N GLN A 66 -19.38 30.36 -16.28
CA GLN A 66 -19.34 30.78 -14.89
C GLN A 66 -18.15 31.73 -14.64
N PRO A 67 -18.33 32.87 -13.93
CA PRO A 67 -17.25 33.83 -13.68
C PRO A 67 -16.16 33.28 -12.76
N ALA A 68 -14.92 33.74 -13.02
CA ALA A 68 -13.73 33.43 -12.25
C ALA A 68 -13.86 33.79 -10.76
N GLU A 69 -13.46 32.86 -9.89
CA GLU A 69 -13.35 33.07 -8.45
C GLU A 69 -11.86 33.28 -8.07
N PRO A 70 -11.54 34.21 -7.14
CA PRO A 70 -10.20 34.74 -7.00
C PRO A 70 -9.27 33.87 -6.16
N THR A 71 -8.00 33.92 -6.56
CA THR A 71 -6.80 33.52 -5.85
C THR A 71 -6.87 33.84 -4.36
N ARG A 72 -6.91 32.81 -3.50
CA ARG A 72 -6.72 32.96 -2.05
C ARG A 72 -5.32 32.53 -1.65
N SER A 73 -4.62 33.52 -1.13
CA SER A 73 -3.26 33.54 -0.62
C SER A 73 -2.99 32.56 0.51
N ASP A 74 -1.72 32.18 0.59
CA ASP A 74 -1.04 31.55 1.71
C ASP A 74 -1.46 32.11 3.08
N GLN A 75 -1.87 31.23 3.99
CA GLN A 75 -1.71 31.44 5.42
C GLN A 75 -1.21 30.17 6.10
N GLU A 76 0.10 30.17 6.25
CA GLU A 76 0.87 29.51 7.29
C GLU A 76 0.28 29.84 8.68
N GLN A 77 -0.38 28.89 9.33
CA GLN A 77 -0.64 28.94 10.77
C GLN A 77 -0.37 27.58 11.42
N ASN A 78 0.89 27.45 11.80
CA ASN A 78 1.38 26.79 13.00
C ASN A 78 0.45 27.04 14.21
N THR A 79 -0.23 25.99 14.69
CA THR A 79 -0.85 26.01 16.02
C THR A 79 -0.47 24.75 16.80
N SER A 80 0.55 24.93 17.64
CA SER A 80 0.53 24.64 19.08
C SER A 80 -0.28 23.42 19.53
N HIS A 81 0.46 22.37 19.89
CA HIS A 81 -0.01 21.23 20.66
C HIS A 81 -0.57 21.69 22.01
N LYS A 82 -1.86 22.04 22.04
CA LYS A 82 -2.62 22.24 23.27
C LYS A 82 -2.80 20.90 23.96
N ALA A 83 -2.40 20.83 25.22
CA ALA A 83 -2.60 19.68 26.09
C ALA A 83 -4.08 19.28 26.08
N ILE A 84 -4.36 18.06 25.62
CA ILE A 84 -5.70 17.48 25.58
C ILE A 84 -6.10 17.18 27.02
N ASP A 85 -7.14 17.88 27.45
CA ASP A 85 -7.77 17.76 28.75
C ASP A 85 -8.34 16.35 28.95
N LYS A 86 -7.92 15.69 30.02
CA LYS A 86 -8.23 14.29 30.36
C LYS A 86 -9.65 14.17 30.94
N LYS A 87 -10.69 14.40 30.12
CA LYS A 87 -12.07 13.98 30.42
C LYS A 87 -12.84 13.60 29.15
N GLN A 88 -12.27 12.74 28.32
CA GLN A 88 -13.09 12.01 27.35
C GLN A 88 -14.03 11.06 28.11
N LYS A 89 -15.32 11.39 28.07
CA LYS A 89 -16.44 10.51 28.42
C LYS A 89 -16.17 9.12 27.81
N PRO A 90 -16.31 8.01 28.55
CA PRO A 90 -16.05 6.68 28.00
C PRO A 90 -16.98 6.48 26.81
N GLU A 91 -16.40 6.61 25.63
CA GLU A 91 -17.06 6.37 24.36
C GLU A 91 -17.63 4.96 24.47
N THR A 92 -18.95 4.86 24.26
CA THR A 92 -19.73 3.64 24.35
C THR A 92 -18.96 2.54 23.65
N ARG A 93 -18.36 1.61 24.43
CA ARG A 93 -17.48 0.56 23.91
C ARG A 93 -18.21 -0.12 22.76
N ILE A 94 -17.75 0.14 21.55
CA ILE A 94 -18.46 -0.34 20.37
C ILE A 94 -18.41 -1.88 20.43
N PRO A 95 -19.55 -2.61 20.49
CA PRO A 95 -19.59 -4.05 20.78
C PRO A 95 -18.91 -4.96 19.73
N TRP A 96 -18.44 -4.40 18.61
CA TRP A 96 -18.07 -5.13 17.40
C TRP A 96 -16.76 -5.94 17.47
N TYR A 97 -16.09 -6.00 18.63
CA TYR A 97 -15.05 -7.01 18.88
C TYR A 97 -15.61 -8.45 18.94
N GLN A 98 -16.93 -8.64 18.86
CA GLN A 98 -17.59 -9.94 18.96
C GLN A 98 -17.84 -10.66 17.62
N ILE A 99 -17.51 -10.07 16.46
CA ILE A 99 -17.91 -10.65 15.16
C ILE A 99 -17.06 -11.87 14.76
N SER A 100 -15.87 -12.05 15.33
CA SER A 100 -15.11 -13.29 15.21
C SER A 100 -13.99 -13.29 16.24
N THR A 101 -13.58 -14.48 16.69
CA THR A 101 -12.37 -14.65 17.49
C THR A 101 -11.22 -13.94 16.79
N PRO A 102 -10.63 -12.89 17.38
CA PRO A 102 -9.62 -12.11 16.70
C PRO A 102 -8.49 -13.02 16.25
N THR A 103 -8.20 -13.02 14.95
CA THR A 103 -7.13 -13.80 14.34
C THR A 103 -5.81 -13.06 14.54
N HIS A 104 -5.51 -12.63 15.77
CA HIS A 104 -4.29 -11.89 16.06
C HIS A 104 -3.08 -12.76 15.77
N LYS A 105 -2.32 -12.35 14.76
CA LYS A 105 -1.10 -12.99 14.31
C LYS A 105 0.08 -12.07 14.60
N GLY A 106 0.91 -12.41 15.59
CA GLY A 106 2.17 -11.73 15.92
C GLY A 106 2.31 -11.34 17.40
N THR A 107 3.43 -10.70 17.75
CA THR A 107 3.75 -10.32 19.13
C THR A 107 3.60 -8.81 19.31
N ILE A 108 2.69 -8.39 20.20
CA ILE A 108 2.51 -6.98 20.56
C ILE A 108 3.60 -6.58 21.56
N HIS A 109 4.29 -5.48 21.30
CA HIS A 109 5.35 -4.97 22.17
C HIS A 109 5.28 -3.44 22.32
N THR A 110 6.17 -2.88 23.14
CA THR A 110 6.28 -1.42 23.33
C THR A 110 6.47 -0.72 21.98
N GLY A 111 5.61 0.25 21.68
CA GLY A 111 5.60 1.01 20.42
C GLY A 111 4.52 0.58 19.43
N CYS A 112 3.90 -0.60 19.60
CA CYS A 112 2.75 -1.00 18.80
C CYS A 112 1.49 -0.22 19.24
N ASN A 113 0.87 0.49 18.30
CA ASN A 113 -0.39 1.21 18.48
C ASN A 113 -1.54 0.44 17.80
N PRO A 114 -2.71 0.32 18.45
CA PRO A 114 -3.86 -0.32 17.84
C PRO A 114 -4.38 0.52 16.68
N PHE A 115 -4.93 -0.15 15.67
CA PHE A 115 -5.68 0.48 14.60
C PHE A 115 -6.93 -0.34 14.26
N ASN A 116 -7.90 0.33 13.66
CA ASN A 116 -9.13 -0.26 13.14
C ASN A 116 -9.67 0.65 12.02
N ASP A 117 -10.34 0.07 11.03
CA ASP A 117 -11.11 0.88 10.09
C ASP A 117 -12.30 1.55 10.79
N ARG A 118 -12.70 2.70 10.25
CA ARG A 118 -13.86 3.42 10.78
C ARG A 118 -15.15 2.75 10.32
N SER A 119 -16.07 2.57 11.27
CA SER A 119 -17.37 1.90 11.04
C SER A 119 -18.29 2.64 10.08
N ASP A 120 -18.14 3.95 9.95
CA ASP A 120 -18.93 4.77 9.03
C ASP A 120 -18.52 4.61 7.56
N VAL A 121 -17.41 3.92 7.30
CA VAL A 121 -16.87 3.65 5.96
C VAL A 121 -17.19 2.22 5.52
N TYR A 122 -16.77 1.20 6.30
CA TYR A 122 -16.83 -0.19 5.86
C TYR A 122 -18.25 -0.80 5.84
N THR A 123 -19.25 -0.13 6.42
CA THR A 123 -20.63 -0.62 6.47
C THR A 123 -21.44 -0.28 5.22
N LYS A 124 -20.93 0.60 4.35
CA LYS A 124 -21.70 1.16 3.24
C LYS A 124 -21.40 0.52 1.90
N GLU A 125 -20.15 0.14 1.67
CA GLU A 125 -19.65 -0.28 0.36
C GLU A 125 -18.71 -1.48 0.50
N PRO A 126 -18.64 -2.37 -0.51
CA PRO A 126 -17.69 -3.48 -0.51
C PRO A 126 -16.25 -2.98 -0.65
N ILE A 127 -15.30 -3.83 -0.25
CA ILE A 127 -13.87 -3.55 -0.45
C ILE A 127 -13.58 -3.51 -1.96
N SER A 128 -13.11 -2.37 -2.45
CA SER A 128 -12.82 -2.13 -3.87
C SER A 128 -11.32 -2.14 -4.17
N ARG A 129 -10.48 -1.76 -3.20
CA ARG A 129 -9.03 -1.68 -3.38
C ARG A 129 -8.29 -1.95 -2.08
N ILE A 130 -7.16 -2.63 -2.17
CA ILE A 130 -6.19 -2.79 -1.09
C ILE A 130 -4.87 -2.19 -1.53
N GLU A 131 -4.37 -1.20 -0.78
CA GLU A 131 -3.03 -0.64 -0.90
C GLU A 131 -2.16 -1.19 0.22
N VAL A 132 -1.00 -1.74 -0.10
CA VAL A 132 -0.05 -2.29 0.87
C VAL A 132 1.30 -1.63 0.67
N TYR A 133 1.86 -1.11 1.77
CA TYR A 133 3.20 -0.56 1.85
C TYR A 133 4.10 -1.64 2.42
N HIS A 134 5.01 -2.16 1.61
CA HIS A 134 5.76 -3.38 1.93
C HIS A 134 7.22 -3.29 1.47
N GLY A 135 8.04 -4.15 2.08
CA GLY A 135 9.44 -4.38 1.74
C GLY A 135 9.79 -5.76 2.27
N ARG A 136 10.71 -5.85 3.24
CA ARG A 136 10.87 -7.10 4.03
C ARG A 136 9.62 -7.43 4.84
N TYR A 137 9.03 -6.40 5.45
CA TYR A 137 7.80 -6.50 6.25
C TYR A 137 6.64 -5.75 5.60
N ILE A 138 5.46 -5.91 6.18
CA ILE A 138 4.30 -5.06 5.90
C ILE A 138 4.41 -3.83 6.80
N TYR A 139 4.62 -2.67 6.19
CA TYR A 139 4.81 -1.39 6.88
C TYR A 139 3.47 -0.70 7.13
N GLY A 140 2.56 -0.80 6.17
CA GLY A 140 1.23 -0.22 6.27
C GLY A 140 0.25 -0.82 5.27
N ILE A 141 -1.03 -0.60 5.52
CA ILE A 141 -2.14 -1.05 4.70
C ILE A 141 -3.25 -0.01 4.70
N CYS A 142 -3.89 0.17 3.56
CA CYS A 142 -5.08 1.00 3.42
C CYS A 142 -6.12 0.23 2.59
N ILE A 143 -7.34 0.14 3.08
CA ILE A 143 -8.46 -0.51 2.39
C ILE A 143 -9.42 0.58 1.91
N SER A 144 -9.82 0.52 0.65
CA SER A 144 -10.88 1.36 0.11
C SER A 144 -12.19 0.59 -0.01
N TYR A 145 -13.29 1.29 0.24
CA TYR A 145 -14.66 0.77 0.26
C TYR A 145 -15.47 1.53 -0.79
N GLY A 146 -15.77 0.87 -1.91
CA GLY A 146 -16.34 1.56 -3.09
C GLY A 146 -15.43 2.70 -3.54
N THR A 147 -15.93 3.93 -3.51
CA THR A 147 -15.17 5.15 -3.84
C THR A 147 -14.49 5.81 -2.63
N VAL A 148 -14.74 5.31 -1.42
CA VAL A 148 -14.23 5.91 -0.19
C VAL A 148 -12.92 5.24 0.22
N ARG A 149 -11.85 6.03 0.26
CA ARG A 149 -10.55 5.57 0.79
C ARG A 149 -10.63 5.44 2.31
N GLY A 150 -10.26 4.27 2.84
CA GLY A 150 -10.22 4.03 4.28
C GLY A 150 -9.02 4.66 4.98
N GLY A 151 -8.85 4.29 6.24
CA GLY A 151 -7.73 4.77 7.06
C GLY A 151 -6.39 4.23 6.56
N ASN A 152 -5.33 5.03 6.71
CA ASN A 152 -3.97 4.55 6.59
C ASN A 152 -3.57 3.89 7.91
N HIS A 153 -3.32 2.58 7.89
CA HIS A 153 -2.83 1.84 9.06
C HIS A 153 -1.33 1.59 8.91
N GLY A 154 -0.54 1.98 9.92
CA GLY A 154 0.92 1.81 9.87
C GLY A 154 1.68 2.95 9.20
N LEU A 155 2.82 2.64 8.58
CA LEU A 155 3.67 3.59 7.87
C LEU A 155 3.39 3.54 6.36
N THR A 156 2.86 4.64 5.84
CA THR A 156 2.44 4.76 4.43
C THR A 156 3.32 5.76 3.65
N GLN A 157 4.62 5.82 3.96
CA GLN A 157 5.57 6.70 3.27
C GLN A 157 6.35 5.89 2.25
N GLU A 158 6.00 6.03 0.98
CA GLU A 158 6.67 5.37 -0.14
C GLU A 158 8.09 5.92 -0.38
N GLY A 159 8.98 5.09 -0.91
CA GLY A 159 10.33 5.48 -1.35
C GLY A 159 11.36 5.64 -0.22
N LYS A 160 10.91 5.61 1.04
CA LYS A 160 11.79 5.65 2.20
C LYS A 160 12.13 4.23 2.65
N TYR A 161 13.41 3.95 2.92
CA TYR A 161 13.86 2.67 3.49
C TYR A 161 13.54 1.41 2.66
N GLY A 162 13.41 1.53 1.34
CA GLY A 162 13.02 0.40 0.47
C GLY A 162 11.57 -0.03 0.66
N ILE A 163 10.70 0.87 1.11
CA ILE A 163 9.26 0.66 1.20
C ILE A 163 8.65 0.98 -0.16
N HIS A 164 7.96 -0.01 -0.73
CA HIS A 164 7.22 0.07 -1.97
C HIS A 164 5.73 0.04 -1.69
N MET A 165 4.96 0.81 -2.44
CA MET A 165 3.50 0.70 -2.41
C MET A 165 3.04 -0.11 -3.61
N ASN A 166 2.28 -1.16 -3.35
CA ASN A 166 1.54 -1.87 -4.39
C ASN A 166 0.06 -1.82 -4.02
N TYR A 167 -0.80 -1.89 -5.03
CA TYR A 167 -2.22 -2.03 -4.81
C TYR A 167 -2.81 -3.17 -5.62
N TRP A 168 -3.98 -3.60 -5.20
CA TRP A 168 -4.80 -4.58 -5.90
C TRP A 168 -6.23 -4.11 -5.93
N GLU A 169 -6.80 -4.08 -7.13
CA GLU A 169 -8.21 -3.73 -7.37
C GLU A 169 -9.05 -5.00 -7.36
N ILE A 170 -10.11 -4.98 -6.56
CA ILE A 170 -11.12 -6.01 -6.47
C ILE A 170 -12.16 -5.65 -7.53
N GLN A 171 -12.50 -6.60 -8.42
CA GLN A 171 -13.48 -6.32 -9.46
C GLN A 171 -14.88 -6.17 -8.86
N ASN A 172 -15.74 -5.47 -9.57
CA ASN A 172 -17.16 -5.42 -9.22
C ASN A 172 -17.69 -6.86 -9.11
N ASP A 173 -18.53 -7.09 -8.09
CA ASP A 173 -19.12 -8.39 -7.77
C ASP A 173 -18.12 -9.48 -7.28
N GLU A 174 -16.86 -9.13 -7.02
CA GLU A 174 -15.93 -9.99 -6.28
C GLU A 174 -15.94 -9.67 -4.78
N LYS A 175 -15.68 -10.70 -3.98
CA LYS A 175 -15.51 -10.54 -2.54
C LYS A 175 -14.31 -11.32 -2.05
N ILE A 176 -13.56 -10.74 -1.13
CA ILE A 176 -12.39 -11.38 -0.53
C ILE A 176 -12.87 -12.45 0.46
N THR A 177 -12.51 -13.70 0.23
CA THR A 177 -12.96 -14.85 1.03
C THR A 177 -11.83 -15.52 1.79
N ARG A 178 -10.57 -15.25 1.46
CA ARG A 178 -9.42 -15.82 2.14
C ARG A 178 -8.27 -14.83 2.16
N VAL A 179 -7.54 -14.84 3.28
CA VAL A 179 -6.27 -14.13 3.44
C VAL A 179 -5.22 -15.13 3.90
N GLU A 180 -4.06 -15.10 3.24
CA GLU A 180 -2.87 -15.83 3.66
C GLU A 180 -1.76 -14.83 3.97
N GLY A 181 -0.84 -15.22 4.84
CA GLY A 181 0.30 -14.38 5.15
C GLY A 181 1.36 -15.10 5.93
N ASN A 182 2.36 -14.33 6.35
CA ASN A 182 3.52 -14.82 7.09
C ASN A 182 3.87 -13.86 8.23
N ILE A 183 4.39 -14.42 9.32
CA ILE A 183 4.92 -13.68 10.47
C ILE A 183 6.39 -14.05 10.63
N GLU A 184 7.28 -13.07 10.63
CA GLU A 184 8.69 -13.24 10.95
C GLU A 184 9.03 -12.42 12.19
N GLY A 185 9.43 -13.10 13.27
CA GLY A 185 9.65 -12.46 14.56
C GLY A 185 8.35 -11.83 15.08
N ASN A 186 8.33 -10.50 15.18
CA ASN A 186 7.19 -9.75 15.73
C ASN A 186 6.30 -9.10 14.66
N TYR A 187 6.59 -9.28 13.37
CA TYR A 187 5.98 -8.49 12.31
C TYR A 187 5.40 -9.35 11.20
N LEU A 188 4.36 -8.84 10.55
CA LEU A 188 3.87 -9.40 9.30
C LEU A 188 4.93 -9.21 8.23
N SER A 189 5.37 -10.32 7.63
CA SER A 189 6.38 -10.34 6.57
C SER A 189 5.79 -10.52 5.18
N GLY A 190 4.54 -10.99 5.10
CA GLY A 190 3.84 -11.08 3.82
C GLY A 190 2.34 -11.26 3.95
N LEU A 191 1.62 -10.88 2.88
CA LEU A 191 0.16 -10.97 2.74
C LEU A 191 -0.22 -11.34 1.30
N LYS A 192 -1.30 -12.11 1.17
CA LYS A 192 -1.96 -12.42 -0.10
C LYS A 192 -3.47 -12.58 0.13
N PHE A 193 -4.26 -12.02 -0.77
CA PHE A 193 -5.73 -12.03 -0.70
C PHE A 193 -6.30 -12.87 -1.84
N PHE A 194 -7.45 -13.50 -1.60
CA PHE A 194 -8.14 -14.34 -2.57
C PHE A 194 -9.62 -13.97 -2.63
N THR A 195 -10.17 -13.94 -3.84
CA THR A 195 -11.61 -13.69 -4.07
C THR A 195 -12.40 -14.99 -4.20
N ASP A 196 -13.72 -14.89 -4.05
CA ASP A 196 -14.68 -15.96 -4.35
C ASP A 196 -14.70 -16.39 -5.82
N ARG A 197 -14.17 -15.57 -6.73
CA ARG A 197 -13.99 -15.90 -8.16
C ARG A 197 -12.66 -16.60 -8.46
N GLY A 198 -11.86 -16.89 -7.43
CA GLY A 198 -10.57 -17.57 -7.57
C GLY A 198 -9.43 -16.65 -8.02
N ARG A 199 -9.64 -15.34 -8.11
CA ARG A 199 -8.53 -14.40 -8.32
C ARG A 199 -7.72 -14.26 -7.05
N GLU A 200 -6.44 -13.98 -7.24
CA GLU A 200 -5.49 -13.77 -6.16
C GLU A 200 -4.76 -12.44 -6.34
N SER A 201 -4.48 -11.76 -5.23
CA SER A 201 -3.63 -10.58 -5.24
C SER A 201 -2.18 -10.97 -5.55
N PRO A 202 -1.34 -10.01 -5.98
CA PRO A 202 0.10 -10.15 -5.82
C PRO A 202 0.45 -10.50 -4.37
N LYS A 203 1.57 -11.20 -4.18
CA LYS A 203 2.16 -11.35 -2.84
C LYS A 203 2.76 -10.01 -2.43
N PHE A 204 2.32 -9.48 -1.30
CA PHE A 204 2.91 -8.30 -0.66
C PHE A 204 3.93 -8.74 0.37
N GLY A 205 5.05 -8.03 0.47
CA GLY A 205 6.18 -8.40 1.34
C GLY A 205 6.96 -9.62 0.85
N GLN A 206 8.02 -9.98 1.59
CA GLN A 206 8.87 -11.13 1.25
C GLN A 206 8.27 -12.47 1.68
N GLY A 207 7.44 -12.47 2.72
CA GLY A 207 6.75 -13.64 3.27
C GLY A 207 7.68 -14.70 3.86
N HIS A 208 8.63 -14.26 4.69
CA HIS A 208 9.47 -15.13 5.52
C HIS A 208 8.78 -15.54 6.82
N GLY A 209 9.22 -16.62 7.46
CA GLY A 209 8.70 -17.04 8.77
C GLY A 209 7.43 -17.90 8.71
N THR A 210 6.65 -17.89 9.79
CA THR A 210 5.52 -18.82 9.97
C THR A 210 4.31 -18.38 9.16
N SER A 211 3.82 -19.26 8.28
CA SER A 211 2.62 -19.01 7.49
C SER A 211 1.35 -19.08 8.33
N PHE A 212 0.34 -18.29 7.96
CA PHE A 212 -1.02 -18.40 8.45
C PHE A 212 -2.01 -18.29 7.30
N LYS A 213 -3.22 -18.77 7.57
CA LYS A 213 -4.35 -18.75 6.64
C LYS A 213 -5.62 -18.48 7.42
N GLU A 214 -6.43 -17.55 6.92
CA GLU A 214 -7.72 -17.18 7.47
C GLU A 214 -8.76 -17.21 6.34
N GLU A 215 -9.87 -17.90 6.57
CA GLU A 215 -10.95 -18.08 5.59
C GLU A 215 -12.27 -17.54 6.14
N ALA A 216 -13.05 -16.93 5.26
CA ALA A 216 -14.39 -16.52 5.56
C ALA A 216 -15.27 -17.75 5.87
N PRO A 217 -16.23 -17.64 6.80
CA PRO A 217 -17.27 -18.65 6.93
C PRO A 217 -18.09 -18.74 5.64
N ALA A 218 -18.90 -19.79 5.50
CA ALA A 218 -19.75 -19.99 4.33
C ALA A 218 -20.58 -18.72 4.01
N ASN A 219 -20.48 -18.26 2.76
CA ASN A 219 -21.10 -17.02 2.25
C ASN A 219 -20.59 -15.69 2.87
N GLY A 220 -19.58 -15.73 3.73
CA GLY A 220 -18.93 -14.55 4.27
C GLY A 220 -17.93 -13.91 3.31
N SER A 221 -17.48 -12.71 3.65
CA SER A 221 -16.33 -12.04 3.03
C SER A 221 -15.68 -11.07 3.99
N LEU A 222 -14.45 -10.66 3.68
CA LEU A 222 -13.71 -9.69 4.48
C LEU A 222 -14.47 -8.37 4.48
N ARG A 223 -14.77 -7.87 5.69
CA ARG A 223 -15.50 -6.62 5.92
C ARG A 223 -14.57 -5.50 6.33
N THR A 224 -13.64 -5.79 7.23
CA THR A 224 -12.78 -4.77 7.83
C THR A 224 -11.54 -5.42 8.42
N ILE A 225 -10.53 -4.62 8.72
CA ILE A 225 -9.34 -5.04 9.42
C ILE A 225 -9.14 -4.23 10.70
N SER A 226 -8.55 -4.89 11.69
CA SER A 226 -7.96 -4.24 12.86
C SER A 226 -6.60 -4.83 13.14
N GLY A 227 -5.82 -4.22 14.03
CA GLY A 227 -4.53 -4.77 14.39
C GLY A 227 -3.68 -3.83 15.21
N TRP A 228 -2.37 -4.05 15.15
CA TRP A 228 -1.38 -3.18 15.76
C TRP A 228 -0.22 -2.89 14.82
N ALA A 229 0.26 -1.66 14.84
CA ALA A 229 1.41 -1.22 14.07
C ALA A 229 2.47 -0.60 14.99
N ASN A 230 3.73 -1.02 14.86
CA ASN A 230 4.84 -0.35 15.52
C ASN A 230 5.12 0.97 14.82
N LEU A 231 4.82 2.08 15.48
CA LEU A 231 5.04 3.42 14.94
C LEU A 231 6.26 4.11 15.56
N ASP A 232 7.02 3.44 16.45
CA ASP A 232 8.21 4.01 17.07
C ASP A 232 9.26 4.38 16.01
N ARG A 233 9.63 5.67 15.95
CA ARG A 233 10.60 6.21 14.98
C ARG A 233 12.03 5.78 15.30
N ASN A 234 12.33 5.45 16.55
CA ASN A 234 13.70 5.33 17.03
C ASN A 234 14.31 3.94 16.83
N LYS A 235 13.50 2.93 16.49
CA LYS A 235 13.93 1.52 16.49
C LYS A 235 14.08 0.88 15.11
N GLY A 236 13.96 1.65 14.02
CA GLY A 236 14.13 1.17 12.63
C GLY A 236 13.07 0.16 12.13
N ASN A 237 12.35 -0.51 13.04
CA ASN A 237 11.44 -1.61 12.74
C ASN A 237 9.98 -1.15 12.83
N ARG A 238 9.59 -0.21 11.97
CA ARG A 238 8.20 0.24 11.87
C ARG A 238 7.45 -0.73 10.96
N ALA A 239 6.56 -1.53 11.51
CA ALA A 239 5.81 -2.51 10.72
C ALA A 239 4.52 -2.91 11.45
N ILE A 240 3.61 -3.55 10.72
CA ILE A 240 2.42 -4.16 11.29
C ILE A 240 2.85 -5.32 12.18
N CYS A 241 2.60 -5.20 13.48
CA CYS A 241 2.93 -6.21 14.50
C CYS A 241 1.93 -7.38 14.44
N GLY A 242 0.68 -7.07 14.11
CA GLY A 242 -0.37 -8.06 13.96
C GLY A 242 -1.62 -7.49 13.32
N MET A 243 -2.43 -8.35 12.74
CA MET A 243 -3.71 -8.03 12.12
C MET A 243 -4.78 -9.03 12.55
N THR A 244 -6.02 -8.60 12.45
CA THR A 244 -7.22 -9.42 12.53
C THR A 244 -8.10 -9.10 11.34
N PHE A 245 -8.61 -10.15 10.73
CA PHE A 245 -9.47 -10.09 9.56
C PHE A 245 -10.91 -10.37 9.99
N HIS A 246 -11.77 -9.37 9.85
CA HIS A 246 -13.16 -9.50 10.25
C HIS A 246 -13.99 -9.95 9.07
N PHE A 247 -14.40 -11.22 9.07
CA PHE A 247 -15.27 -11.77 8.04
C PHE A 247 -16.73 -11.69 8.47
N GLY A 248 -17.61 -11.35 7.54
CA GLY A 248 -19.04 -11.24 7.79
C GLY A 248 -19.87 -11.40 6.52
N LYS A 249 -21.19 -11.52 6.71
CA LYS A 249 -22.15 -11.51 5.60
C LYS A 249 -22.12 -10.16 4.86
N PRO A 250 -22.34 -10.15 3.53
CA PRO A 250 -22.52 -8.96 2.69
C PRO A 250 -23.27 -7.82 3.38
#